data_AF-A0A947NI39-F1
#
_entry.id   AF-A0A947NI39-F1
#
_cell.length_a   1.000
_cell.length_b   1.000
_cell.length_c   1.000
_cell.angle_alpha   90.00
_cell.angle_beta   90.00
_cell.angle_gamma   90.00
#
_symmetry.space_group_name_H-M   'P 1'
#
loop_
_entity.id
_entity.type
_entity.pdbx_description
1 polymer ?
#
loop_
_entity_poly.entity_id
_entity_poly.type
_entity_poly.pdbx_seq_one_letter_code
_entity_poly.pdbx_strand_id
1 'polypeptide(L)'
;RVLFRSLPILVTLDADRRVAAVVGVLYFAIYLVTCFASSRAGHVEQRLRSLPRAANATFAIGLGLLALAGAAAWGGIPGMAIASFLLLYAIQNLRRPLLVGYLADLLSHRTMATGLSVDTQLQTLLSAGIAPLLGFLADRWGVGAALVTLAAAAAAVFPFARVKAGKHGQ
;
A
#
# COMPACT_ATOMS: atom_id res chain seq x y z
N ARG A 1 -19.12 -5.25 14.26
CA ARG A 1 -19.80 -6.50 14.68
C ARG A 1 -21.01 -6.90 13.80
N VAL A 2 -21.49 -6.06 12.87
CA VAL A 2 -22.73 -6.33 12.11
C VAL A 2 -22.52 -7.02 10.74
N LEU A 3 -21.34 -6.90 10.12
CA LEU A 3 -21.04 -7.53 8.82
C LEU A 3 -20.82 -9.06 8.88
N PHE A 4 -20.63 -9.64 10.07
CA PHE A 4 -20.24 -11.04 10.24
C PHE A 4 -21.41 -12.04 10.31
N ARG A 5 -22.66 -11.57 10.36
CA ARG A 5 -23.84 -12.42 10.65
C ARG A 5 -24.63 -12.83 9.40
N SER A 6 -24.35 -12.25 8.23
CA SER A 6 -25.17 -12.42 7.02
C SER A 6 -24.67 -13.49 6.05
N LEU A 7 -23.54 -14.17 6.34
CA LEU A 7 -23.07 -15.30 5.53
C LEU A 7 -23.43 -16.62 6.22
N PRO A 8 -24.52 -17.30 5.83
CA PRO A 8 -25.00 -18.53 6.48
C PRO A 8 -23.97 -19.67 6.45
N ILE A 9 -23.02 -19.65 5.51
CA ILE A 9 -21.96 -20.66 5.39
C ILE A 9 -20.87 -20.55 6.49
N LEU A 10 -20.76 -19.39 7.14
CA LEU A 10 -19.77 -19.19 8.20
C LEU A 10 -20.31 -19.52 9.59
N VAL A 11 -21.61 -19.79 9.77
CA VAL A 11 -22.27 -19.95 11.08
C VAL A 11 -21.84 -21.22 11.83
N THR A 12 -21.22 -22.19 11.16
CA THR A 12 -20.81 -23.48 11.75
C THR A 12 -19.34 -23.55 12.21
N LEU A 13 -18.54 -22.52 11.99
CA LEU A 13 -17.11 -22.50 12.34
C LEU A 13 -16.84 -21.70 13.63
N ASP A 14 -15.87 -22.11 14.44
CA ASP A 14 -15.38 -21.33 15.59
C ASP A 14 -14.87 -19.95 15.17
N ALA A 15 -14.95 -18.96 16.07
CA ALA A 15 -14.63 -17.56 15.78
C ALA A 15 -13.24 -17.36 15.14
N ASP A 16 -12.23 -18.09 15.61
CA ASP A 16 -10.86 -18.04 15.07
C ASP A 16 -10.76 -18.63 13.65
N ARG A 17 -11.51 -19.69 13.34
CA ARG A 17 -11.53 -20.29 11.99
C ARG A 17 -12.19 -19.36 10.98
N ARG A 18 -13.19 -18.57 11.39
CA ARG A 18 -13.82 -17.56 10.52
C ARG A 18 -12.85 -16.42 10.21
N VAL A 19 -12.13 -15.93 11.21
CA VAL A 19 -11.09 -14.89 11.02
C VAL A 19 -10.00 -15.43 10.10
N ALA A 20 -9.50 -16.65 10.34
CA ALA A 20 -8.49 -17.28 9.50
C ALA A 20 -8.96 -17.46 8.04
N ALA A 21 -10.22 -17.88 7.82
CA ALA A 21 -10.77 -18.03 6.47
C ALA A 21 -10.90 -16.69 5.73
N VAL A 22 -11.40 -15.64 6.40
CA VAL A 22 -11.50 -14.30 5.82
C VAL A 22 -10.12 -13.76 5.49
N VAL A 23 -9.17 -13.88 6.42
CA VAL A 23 -7.78 -13.47 6.23
C VAL A 23 -7.12 -14.27 5.10
N GLY A 24 -7.37 -15.57 4.99
CA GLY A 24 -6.86 -16.42 3.91
C GLY A 24 -7.35 -15.99 2.53
N VAL A 25 -8.65 -15.73 2.37
CA VAL A 25 -9.23 -15.21 1.11
C VAL A 25 -8.66 -13.83 0.78
N LEU A 26 -8.46 -13.00 1.81
CA LEU A 26 -7.86 -11.66 1.70
C LEU A 26 -6.44 -11.75 1.12
N TYR A 27 -5.59 -12.58 1.70
CA TYR A 27 -4.23 -12.81 1.24
C TYR A 27 -4.19 -13.43 -0.15
N PHE A 28 -5.06 -14.41 -0.43
CA PHE A 28 -5.16 -15.01 -1.76
C PHE A 28 -5.46 -13.95 -2.83
N ALA A 29 -6.44 -13.08 -2.61
CA ALA A 29 -6.78 -12.00 -3.55
C ALA A 29 -5.63 -11.01 -3.74
N ILE A 30 -4.96 -10.61 -2.65
CA ILE A 30 -3.76 -9.77 -2.68
C ILE A 30 -2.66 -10.39 -3.56
N TYR A 31 -2.35 -11.67 -3.34
CA TYR A 31 -1.28 -12.35 -4.07
C TYR A 31 -1.66 -12.59 -5.53
N LEU A 32 -2.94 -12.85 -5.83
CA LEU A 32 -3.43 -12.97 -7.20
C LEU A 32 -3.22 -11.64 -7.97
N VAL A 33 -3.59 -10.50 -7.38
CA VAL A 33 -3.38 -9.18 -7.98
C VAL A 33 -1.88 -8.90 -8.16
N THR A 34 -1.06 -9.25 -7.17
CA THR A 34 0.40 -9.10 -7.24
C THR A 34 1.00 -9.89 -8.41
N CYS A 35 0.63 -11.16 -8.56
CA CYS A 35 1.08 -12.01 -9.68
C CYS A 35 0.66 -11.46 -11.04
N PHE A 36 -0.60 -11.04 -11.18
CA PHE A 36 -1.15 -10.53 -12.43
C PHE A 36 -0.51 -9.21 -12.88
N ALA A 37 -0.09 -8.42 -11.90
CA ALA A 37 0.49 -7.12 -12.15
C ALA A 37 2.01 -7.23 -12.37
N SER A 38 2.68 -8.20 -11.75
CA SER A 38 4.07 -8.56 -12.08
C SER A 38 4.21 -9.13 -13.50
N SER A 39 3.21 -9.89 -13.99
CA SER A 39 3.21 -10.42 -15.36
C SER A 39 2.86 -9.40 -16.44
N ARG A 40 2.33 -8.22 -16.07
CA ARG A 40 1.95 -7.13 -16.99
C ARG A 40 2.76 -5.85 -16.82
N ALA A 41 3.84 -5.90 -16.05
CA ALA A 41 4.71 -4.76 -15.79
C ALA A 41 5.18 -4.05 -17.08
N GLY A 42 5.58 -4.80 -18.11
CA GLY A 42 5.99 -4.24 -19.41
C GLY A 42 4.88 -3.54 -20.22
N HIS A 43 3.60 -3.91 -20.05
CA HIS A 43 2.48 -3.20 -20.68
C HIS A 43 2.07 -1.94 -19.90
N VAL A 44 2.22 -1.96 -18.58
CA VAL A 44 1.97 -0.79 -17.73
C VAL A 44 3.04 0.28 -17.95
N GLU A 45 4.28 -0.13 -18.20
CA GLU A 45 5.41 0.74 -18.57
C GLU A 45 5.09 1.66 -19.75
N GLN A 46 4.48 1.14 -20.83
CA GLN A 46 4.09 1.94 -21.99
C GLN A 46 3.01 3.01 -21.68
N ARG A 47 2.20 2.80 -20.63
CA ARG A 47 1.26 3.80 -20.11
C ARG A 47 1.91 4.79 -19.14
N LEU A 48 3.04 4.44 -18.54
CA LEU A 48 3.80 5.27 -17.62
C LEU A 48 4.66 6.28 -18.41
N ARG A 49 4.00 7.23 -19.10
CA ARG A 49 4.64 8.32 -19.86
C ARG A 49 5.67 9.16 -19.08
N SER A 50 5.68 9.08 -17.75
CA SER A 50 6.71 9.70 -16.91
C SER A 50 6.74 9.10 -15.49
N LEU A 51 7.89 8.57 -15.08
CA LEU A 51 8.12 8.02 -13.74
C LEU A 51 7.69 8.95 -12.59
N PRO A 52 8.00 10.27 -12.62
CA PRO A 52 7.65 11.18 -11.53
C PRO A 52 6.14 11.35 -11.36
N ARG A 53 5.37 11.44 -12.46
CA ARG A 53 3.91 11.57 -12.38
C ARG A 53 3.28 10.29 -11.84
N ALA A 54 3.76 9.14 -12.28
CA ALA A 54 3.29 7.87 -11.77
C ALA A 54 3.59 7.71 -10.28
N ALA A 55 4.81 8.00 -9.86
CA ALA A 55 5.21 7.92 -8.46
C ALA A 55 4.36 8.83 -7.56
N ASN A 56 4.07 10.06 -8.02
CA ASN A 56 3.22 11.02 -7.30
C ASN A 56 1.73 10.60 -7.31
N ALA A 57 1.22 10.07 -8.43
CA ALA A 57 -0.16 9.60 -8.53
C ALA A 57 -0.41 8.39 -7.64
N THR A 58 0.48 7.40 -7.65
CA THR A 58 0.41 6.22 -6.78
C THR A 58 0.46 6.62 -5.31
N PHE A 59 1.28 7.61 -4.95
CA PHE A 59 1.34 8.14 -3.59
C PHE A 59 0.02 8.84 -3.21
N ALA A 60 -0.52 9.70 -4.07
CA ALA A 60 -1.77 10.41 -3.81
C ALA A 60 -2.97 9.46 -3.68
N ILE A 61 -3.07 8.46 -4.57
CA ILE A 61 -4.09 7.41 -4.50
C ILE A 61 -3.92 6.60 -3.21
N GLY A 62 -2.69 6.21 -2.88
CA GLY A 62 -2.41 5.48 -1.65
C GLY A 62 -2.81 6.27 -0.40
N LEU A 63 -2.54 7.58 -0.38
CA LEU A 63 -2.93 8.46 0.70
C LEU A 63 -4.45 8.58 0.84
N GLY A 64 -5.17 8.72 -0.28
CA GLY A 64 -6.63 8.73 -0.29
C GLY A 64 -7.22 7.43 0.24
N LEU A 65 -6.67 6.27 -0.18
CA LEU A 65 -7.11 4.96 0.30
C LEU A 65 -6.80 4.73 1.78
N LEU A 66 -5.65 5.20 2.27
CA LEU A 66 -5.29 5.12 3.69
C LEU A 66 -6.22 5.98 4.55
N ALA A 67 -6.49 7.21 4.12
CA ALA A 67 -7.43 8.10 4.80
C ALA A 67 -8.85 7.51 4.80
N LEU A 68 -9.30 6.97 3.67
CA LEU A 68 -10.60 6.30 3.55
C LEU A 68 -10.67 5.06 4.45
N ALA A 69 -9.61 4.25 4.50
CA ALA A 69 -9.55 3.08 5.38
C ALA A 69 -9.66 3.49 6.85
N GLY A 70 -8.93 4.52 7.27
CA GLY A 70 -8.98 5.06 8.63
C GLY A 70 -10.34 5.65 8.99
N ALA A 71 -10.92 6.48 8.10
CA ALA A 71 -12.23 7.08 8.30
C ALA A 71 -13.36 6.03 8.34
N ALA A 72 -13.32 5.02 7.47
CA ALA A 72 -14.27 3.93 7.46
C ALA A 72 -14.16 3.05 8.73
N ALA A 73 -12.93 2.81 9.21
CA ALA A 73 -12.69 2.09 10.44
C ALA A 73 -13.21 2.86 11.66
N TRP A 74 -12.98 4.18 11.71
CA TRP A 74 -13.52 5.05 12.76
C TRP A 74 -15.06 5.10 12.71
N GLY A 75 -15.64 5.27 11.51
CA GLY A 75 -17.09 5.31 11.29
C GLY A 75 -17.81 3.97 11.48
N GLY A 76 -17.11 2.90 11.85
CA GLY A 76 -17.72 1.60 12.14
C GLY A 76 -18.15 0.80 10.89
N ILE A 77 -17.58 1.10 9.71
CA ILE A 77 -17.85 0.42 8.44
C ILE A 77 -16.64 -0.47 8.06
N PRO A 78 -16.42 -1.63 8.74
CA PRO A 78 -15.19 -2.39 8.59
C PRO A 78 -15.01 -2.99 7.18
N GLY A 79 -16.10 -3.26 6.45
CA GLY A 79 -16.03 -3.76 5.07
C GLY A 79 -15.34 -2.78 4.12
N MET A 80 -15.69 -1.50 4.22
CA MET A 80 -15.07 -0.44 3.41
C MET A 80 -13.63 -0.15 3.85
N ALA A 81 -13.34 -0.25 5.16
CA ALA A 81 -11.99 -0.14 5.68
C ALA A 81 -11.07 -1.24 5.12
N ILE A 82 -11.53 -2.49 5.17
CA ILE A 82 -10.79 -3.65 4.65
C ILE A 82 -10.59 -3.51 3.13
N ALA A 83 -11.66 -3.20 2.37
CA ALA A 83 -11.55 -3.05 0.92
C ALA A 83 -10.57 -1.93 0.51
N SER A 84 -10.58 -0.80 1.20
CA SER A 84 -9.67 0.31 0.93
C SER A 84 -8.22 -0.05 1.29
N PHE A 85 -8.02 -0.72 2.43
CA PHE A 85 -6.70 -1.18 2.85
C PHE A 85 -6.12 -2.26 1.93
N LEU A 86 -6.97 -3.17 1.44
CA LEU A 86 -6.60 -4.16 0.43
C LEU A 86 -6.09 -3.51 -0.85
N LEU A 87 -6.87 -2.56 -1.37
CA LEU A 87 -6.52 -1.87 -2.60
C LEU A 87 -5.23 -1.08 -2.43
N LEU A 88 -5.06 -0.43 -1.28
CA LEU A 88 -3.80 0.23 -0.90
C LEU A 88 -2.63 -0.76 -0.92
N TYR A 89 -2.79 -1.92 -0.27
CA TYR A 89 -1.76 -2.95 -0.18
C TYR A 89 -1.39 -3.49 -1.57
N ALA A 90 -2.38 -3.77 -2.42
CA ALA A 90 -2.16 -4.21 -3.80
C ALA A 90 -1.37 -3.17 -4.62
N ILE A 91 -1.76 -1.90 -4.56
CA ILE A 91 -1.07 -0.80 -5.26
C ILE A 91 0.38 -0.65 -4.76
N GLN A 92 0.61 -0.73 -3.45
CA GLN A 92 1.97 -0.65 -2.89
C GLN A 92 2.86 -1.81 -3.35
N ASN A 93 2.32 -3.04 -3.36
CA ASN A 93 3.08 -4.21 -3.81
C ASN A 93 3.43 -4.13 -5.30
N LEU A 94 2.54 -3.57 -6.12
CA LEU A 94 2.78 -3.39 -7.55
C LEU A 94 3.82 -2.30 -7.86
N ARG A 95 3.96 -1.29 -6.99
CA ARG A 95 4.86 -0.16 -7.23
C ARG A 95 6.31 -0.60 -7.40
N ARG A 96 6.76 -1.57 -6.59
CA ARG A 96 8.16 -1.97 -6.53
C ARG A 96 8.63 -2.70 -7.81
N PRO A 97 7.93 -3.73 -8.32
CA PRO A 97 8.25 -4.34 -9.62
C PRO A 97 8.29 -3.33 -10.77
N LEU A 98 7.34 -2.40 -10.83
CA LEU A 98 7.29 -1.38 -11.90
C LEU A 98 8.48 -0.42 -11.86
N LEU A 99 8.86 0.06 -10.66
CA LEU A 99 10.00 0.95 -10.50
C LEU A 99 11.32 0.25 -10.83
N VAL A 100 11.50 -0.99 -10.37
CA VAL A 100 12.71 -1.77 -10.62
C VAL A 100 12.86 -2.07 -12.12
N GLY A 101 11.78 -2.47 -12.79
CA GLY A 101 11.79 -2.67 -14.25
C GLY A 101 12.24 -1.42 -14.99
N TYR A 102 11.58 -0.29 -14.72
CA TYR A 102 11.92 0.98 -15.37
C TYR A 102 13.35 1.47 -15.09
N LEU A 103 13.84 1.30 -13.86
CA LEU A 103 15.21 1.68 -13.48
C LEU A 103 16.26 0.79 -14.15
N ALA A 104 15.94 -0.48 -14.39
CA ALA A 104 16.83 -1.41 -15.09
C ALA A 104 17.09 -1.00 -16.55
N ASP A 105 16.09 -0.39 -17.20
CA ASP A 105 16.19 0.05 -18.59
C ASP A 105 16.98 1.36 -18.76
N LEU A 106 17.10 2.17 -17.70
CA LEU A 106 17.74 3.48 -17.73
C LEU A 106 19.15 3.53 -17.13
N LEU A 107 19.47 2.63 -16.19
CA LEU A 107 20.71 2.69 -15.41
C LEU A 107 21.62 1.48 -15.68
N SER A 108 22.93 1.71 -15.57
CA SER A 108 23.89 0.62 -15.59
C SER A 108 23.73 -0.29 -14.35
N HIS A 109 23.96 -1.60 -14.53
CA HIS A 109 23.73 -2.62 -13.49
C HIS A 109 24.42 -2.30 -12.15
N ARG A 110 25.59 -1.66 -12.16
CA ARG A 110 26.36 -1.33 -10.96
C ARG A 110 25.66 -0.24 -10.10
N THR A 111 25.13 0.79 -10.73
CA THR A 111 24.43 1.88 -10.03
C THR A 111 23.06 1.42 -9.52
N MET A 112 22.40 0.51 -10.26
CA MET A 112 21.12 -0.06 -9.89
C MET A 112 21.19 -0.89 -8.60
N ALA A 113 22.20 -1.76 -8.46
CA ALA A 113 22.34 -2.63 -7.30
C ALA A 113 22.53 -1.84 -5.99
N THR A 114 23.40 -0.82 -6.01
CA THR A 114 23.60 0.05 -4.84
C THR A 114 22.36 0.87 -4.54
N GLY A 115 21.71 1.45 -5.56
CA GLY A 115 20.47 2.20 -5.40
C GLY A 115 19.34 1.38 -4.78
N LEU A 116 19.15 0.15 -5.24
CA LEU A 116 18.13 -0.75 -4.72
C LEU A 116 18.42 -1.20 -3.27
N SER A 117 19.69 -1.37 -2.90
CA SER A 117 20.08 -1.71 -1.52
C SER A 117 19.79 -0.55 -0.55
N VAL A 118 20.06 0.69 -0.95
CA VAL A 118 19.72 1.87 -0.14
C VAL A 118 18.21 2.02 0.00
N ASP A 119 17.45 1.81 -1.09
CA ASP A 119 15.98 1.83 -1.08
C ASP A 119 15.39 0.85 -0.04
N THR A 120 15.85 -0.40 -0.05
CA THR A 120 15.36 -1.41 0.91
C THR A 120 15.76 -1.11 2.34
N GLN A 121 16.99 -0.67 2.58
CA GLN A 121 17.45 -0.32 3.93
C GLN A 121 16.66 0.85 4.51
N LEU A 122 16.45 1.91 3.72
CA LEU A 122 15.62 3.03 4.14
C LEU A 122 14.18 2.59 4.42
N GLN A 123 13.60 1.75 3.56
CA GLN A 123 12.25 1.22 3.79
C GLN A 123 12.17 0.45 5.11
N THR A 124 13.14 -0.43 5.39
CA THR A 124 13.18 -1.22 6.62
C THR A 124 13.36 -0.33 7.85
N LEU A 125 14.30 0.61 7.84
CA LEU A 125 14.55 1.53 8.96
C LEU A 125 13.33 2.42 9.25
N LEU A 126 12.73 3.01 8.22
CA LEU A 126 11.52 3.81 8.36
C LEU A 126 10.36 2.97 8.90
N SER A 127 10.17 1.75 8.39
CA SER A 127 9.11 0.86 8.85
C SER A 127 9.32 0.44 10.31
N ALA A 128 10.56 0.14 10.69
CA ALA A 128 10.91 -0.21 12.06
C ALA A 128 10.67 0.92 13.06
N GLY A 129 10.85 2.19 12.66
CA GLY A 129 10.54 3.35 13.49
C GLY A 129 9.04 3.71 13.52
N ILE A 130 8.37 3.63 12.37
CA ILE A 130 6.95 4.02 12.25
C ILE A 130 6.02 2.96 12.87
N ALA A 131 6.34 1.67 12.77
CA ALA A 131 5.46 0.59 13.24
C ALA A 131 5.16 0.64 14.75
N PRO A 132 6.14 0.82 15.66
CA PRO A 132 5.87 1.00 17.09
C PRO A 132 5.00 2.22 17.38
N LEU A 133 5.23 3.32 16.67
CA LEU A 133 4.47 4.56 16.84
C LEU A 133 3.01 4.37 16.40
N LEU A 134 2.78 3.67 15.29
CA LEU A 134 1.44 3.28 14.85
C LEU A 134 0.75 2.31 15.81
N GLY A 135 1.49 1.34 16.33
CA GLY A 135 0.99 0.39 17.34
C GLY A 135 0.51 1.13 18.58
N PHE A 136 1.34 2.02 19.12
CA PHE A 136 1.00 2.86 20.27
C PHE A 136 -0.27 3.71 20.03
N LEU A 137 -0.38 4.34 18.86
CA LEU A 137 -1.58 5.11 18.49
C LEU A 137 -2.83 4.21 18.40
N ALA A 138 -2.67 3.02 17.82
CA ALA A 138 -3.76 2.06 17.67
C ALA A 138 -4.23 1.51 19.03
N ASP A 139 -3.31 1.26 19.95
CA ASP A 139 -3.64 0.80 21.31
C ASP A 139 -4.38 1.89 22.11
N ARG A 140 -4.01 3.17 21.91
CA ARG A 140 -4.59 4.27 22.69
C ARG A 140 -5.93 4.79 22.15
N TRP A 141 -6.06 4.88 20.83
CA TRP A 141 -7.19 5.52 20.15
C TRP A 141 -7.90 4.65 19.11
N GLY A 142 -7.45 3.40 18.95
CA GLY A 142 -7.98 2.47 17.96
C GLY A 142 -7.33 2.62 16.58
N VAL A 143 -7.49 1.57 15.78
CA VAL A 143 -6.87 1.45 14.45
C VAL A 143 -7.33 2.56 13.49
N GLY A 144 -8.60 2.98 13.55
CA GLY A 144 -9.12 4.05 12.70
C GLY A 144 -8.40 5.37 12.90
N ALA A 145 -8.24 5.79 14.16
CA ALA A 145 -7.51 7.01 14.51
C ALA A 145 -6.03 6.92 14.11
N ALA A 146 -5.37 5.79 14.38
CA ALA A 146 -3.99 5.57 13.97
C ALA A 146 -3.80 5.71 12.44
N LEU A 147 -4.66 5.09 11.64
CA LEU A 147 -4.60 5.20 10.17
C LEU A 147 -4.85 6.63 9.66
N VAL A 148 -5.82 7.35 10.23
CA VAL A 148 -6.09 8.75 9.84
C VAL A 148 -4.91 9.65 10.20
N THR A 149 -4.33 9.49 11.41
CA THR A 149 -3.15 10.28 11.81
C THR A 149 -1.95 10.01 10.91
N LEU A 150 -1.74 8.75 10.51
CA LEU A 150 -0.70 8.40 9.55
C LEU A 150 -0.94 9.02 8.18
N ALA A 151 -2.19 8.98 7.69
CA ALA A 151 -2.56 9.60 6.43
C ALA A 151 -2.32 11.11 6.46
N ALA A 152 -2.66 11.78 7.57
CA ALA A 152 -2.42 13.20 7.77
C ALA A 152 -0.91 13.53 7.80
N ALA A 153 -0.12 12.74 8.53
CA ALA A 153 1.34 12.89 8.57
C ALA A 153 1.96 12.69 7.18
N ALA A 154 1.56 11.64 6.47
CA ALA A 154 2.01 11.39 5.10
C ALA A 154 1.58 12.52 4.13
N ALA A 155 0.42 13.14 4.34
CA ALA A 155 -0.08 14.24 3.52
C ALA A 155 0.75 15.50 3.72
N ALA A 156 1.15 15.77 4.98
CA ALA A 156 2.03 16.88 5.31
C ALA A 156 3.44 16.71 4.70
N VAL A 157 3.93 15.48 4.59
CA VAL A 157 5.23 15.17 3.96
C VAL A 157 5.14 15.21 2.43
N PHE A 158 3.98 14.89 1.84
CA PHE A 158 3.79 14.81 0.40
C PHE A 158 4.34 16.00 -0.42
N PRO A 159 4.07 17.29 -0.08
CA PRO A 159 4.60 18.41 -0.87
C PRO A 159 6.13 18.43 -0.95
N PHE A 160 6.82 17.95 0.09
CA PHE A 160 8.29 17.85 0.12
C PHE A 160 8.80 16.61 -0.62
N ALA A 161 8.05 15.50 -0.57
CA ALA A 161 8.39 14.25 -1.23
C ALA A 161 7.98 14.18 -2.71
N ARG A 162 7.28 15.20 -3.24
CA ARG A 162 6.87 15.25 -4.64
C ARG A 162 8.09 15.23 -5.55
N VAL A 163 8.19 14.16 -6.33
CA VAL A 163 9.23 14.05 -7.37
C VAL A 163 8.87 15.03 -8.48
N LYS A 164 9.66 16.08 -8.63
CA LYS A 164 9.56 16.99 -9.77
C LYS A 164 10.13 16.28 -11.00
N ALA A 165 9.44 16.35 -12.12
CA ALA A 165 10.02 15.91 -13.38
C ALA A 165 11.23 16.80 -13.69
N GLY A 166 12.43 16.22 -13.64
CA GLY A 166 13.62 16.88 -14.15
C GLY A 166 13.42 17.16 -15.63
N LYS A 167 13.75 18.38 -16.08
CA LYS A 167 13.98 18.64 -17.50
C LYS A 167 15.24 17.86 -17.90
N HIS A 168 15.09 16.61 -18.31
CA HIS A 168 16.11 15.91 -19.09
C HIS A 168 15.43 15.43 -20.37
N GLY A 169 15.76 16.15 -21.43
CA GLY A 169 15.04 16.21 -22.69
C GLY A 169 15.39 17.48 -23.45
N GLN A 170 16.70 17.75 -23.58
CA GLN A 170 17.33 17.94 -24.89
C GLN A 170 18.54 17.02 -24.92
#